data_AF-W4LAX7-F1
#
_entry.id   AF-W4LAX7-F1
#
_cell.length_a   1.000
_cell.length_b   1.000
_cell.length_c   1.000
_cell.angle_alpha   90.00
_cell.angle_beta   90.00
_cell.angle_gamma   90.00
#
_symmetry.space_group_name_H-M   'P 1'
#
loop_
_entity.id
_entity.type
_entity.pdbx_description
1 polymer ?
#
loop_
_entity_poly.entity_id
_entity_poly.type
_entity_poly.pdbx_seq_one_letter_code
_entity_poly.pdbx_strand_id
1 'polypeptide(L)'
;METKRCLVLMPIGVTRRKEGPTFEAIYQHLLIPALQATGWPLDIFRGDEVMRSGMSLDEGQLWLQTPHLVLADVTTQHSGVIHDLALRDFLADRTILLSQDAVDIPARFRDYRTILYSFTETGIAHLHQALDQHLRDIFDPAPLTSSTSCGE
;
A
#
# COMPACT_ATOMS: atom_id res chain seq x y z
N MET A 1 -17.81 -12.94 -3.51
CA MET A 1 -17.22 -11.64 -3.13
C MET A 1 -16.63 -11.03 -4.38
N GLU A 2 -16.82 -9.73 -4.59
CA GLU A 2 -16.21 -9.01 -5.70
C GLU A 2 -14.68 -8.91 -5.51
N THR A 3 -13.93 -9.17 -6.58
CA THR A 3 -12.46 -9.07 -6.59
C THR A 3 -12.05 -7.61 -6.49
N LYS A 4 -11.21 -7.28 -5.50
CA LYS A 4 -10.76 -5.91 -5.24
C LYS A 4 -9.38 -5.69 -5.85
N ARG A 5 -9.25 -4.62 -6.62
CA ARG A 5 -7.97 -4.19 -7.21
C ARG A 5 -7.04 -3.57 -6.15
N CYS A 6 -5.84 -4.10 -6.03
CA CYS A 6 -4.76 -3.66 -5.15
C CYS A 6 -3.58 -3.14 -5.97
N LEU A 7 -3.38 -1.83 -5.98
CA LEU A 7 -2.22 -1.22 -6.62
C LEU A 7 -1.03 -1.19 -5.67
N VAL A 8 0.11 -1.71 -6.13
CA VAL A 8 1.38 -1.66 -5.41
C VAL A 8 2.30 -0.62 -6.07
N LEU A 9 2.60 0.46 -5.35
CA LEU A 9 3.55 1.48 -5.74
C LEU A 9 4.88 1.20 -5.06
N MET A 10 5.92 0.92 -5.85
CA MET A 10 7.25 0.63 -5.33
C MET A 10 8.32 1.32 -6.17
N PRO A 11 9.50 1.61 -5.59
CA PRO A 11 10.62 2.14 -6.34
C PRO A 11 11.06 1.21 -7.48
N ILE A 12 11.35 1.78 -8.65
CA ILE A 12 11.72 1.04 -9.87
C ILE A 12 13.20 1.33 -10.17
N GLY A 13 13.93 0.31 -10.66
CA GLY A 13 15.33 0.45 -11.07
C GLY A 13 16.31 0.51 -9.89
N VAL A 14 17.53 0.98 -10.15
CA VAL A 14 18.59 1.12 -9.14
C VAL A 14 18.28 2.31 -8.24
N THR A 15 17.37 2.09 -7.32
CA THR A 15 16.98 3.04 -6.28
C THR A 15 17.83 2.81 -5.04
N ARG A 16 17.90 3.83 -4.19
CA ARG A 16 18.96 4.06 -3.20
C ARG A 16 18.93 3.08 -2.01
N ARG A 17 18.87 1.77 -2.24
CA ARG A 17 19.14 0.75 -1.22
C ARG A 17 20.63 0.46 -1.18
N LYS A 18 21.24 0.78 -0.05
CA LYS A 18 22.64 0.40 0.22
C LYS A 18 22.77 -1.09 0.50
N GLU A 19 21.75 -1.70 1.10
CA GLU A 19 21.74 -3.08 1.58
C GLU A 19 20.32 -3.68 1.51
N GLY A 20 20.21 -5.01 1.50
CA GLY A 20 18.94 -5.75 1.48
C GLY A 20 18.49 -6.26 0.10
N PRO A 21 17.34 -6.97 0.03
CA PRO A 21 16.79 -7.53 -1.21
C PRO A 21 16.43 -6.43 -2.22
N THR A 22 16.17 -6.79 -3.48
CA THR A 22 15.65 -5.84 -4.49
C THR A 22 14.15 -5.58 -4.29
N PHE A 23 13.62 -4.47 -4.83
CA PHE A 23 12.18 -4.17 -4.68
C PHE A 23 11.33 -5.20 -5.41
N GLU A 24 11.86 -5.77 -6.49
CA GLU A 24 11.29 -6.94 -7.15
C GLU A 24 11.19 -8.12 -6.17
N ALA A 25 12.27 -8.46 -5.46
CA ALA A 25 12.25 -9.57 -4.51
C ALA A 25 11.27 -9.33 -3.35
N ILE A 26 11.17 -8.10 -2.85
CA ILE A 26 10.17 -7.72 -1.83
C ILE A 26 8.76 -7.90 -2.38
N TYR A 27 8.50 -7.42 -3.60
CA TYR A 27 7.19 -7.55 -4.23
C TYR A 27 6.79 -9.04 -4.40
N GLN A 28 7.66 -9.83 -5.03
CA GLN A 28 7.40 -11.22 -5.40
C GLN A 28 7.38 -12.17 -4.20
N HIS A 29 8.29 -12.00 -3.25
CA HIS A 29 8.53 -12.99 -2.19
C HIS A 29 8.06 -12.56 -0.81
N LEU A 30 7.68 -11.29 -0.62
CA LEU A 30 7.15 -10.80 0.64
C LEU A 30 5.72 -10.28 0.49
N LEU A 31 5.49 -9.29 -0.38
CA LEU A 31 4.19 -8.61 -0.45
C LEU A 31 3.10 -9.46 -1.10
N ILE A 32 3.37 -10.08 -2.25
CA ILE A 32 2.38 -10.96 -2.90
C ILE A 32 1.94 -12.10 -1.96
N PRO A 33 2.86 -12.88 -1.36
CA PRO A 33 2.48 -13.92 -0.41
C PRO A 33 1.74 -13.38 0.80
N ALA A 34 2.14 -12.22 1.34
CA ALA A 34 1.47 -11.63 2.50
C ALA A 34 0.04 -11.19 2.20
N LEU A 35 -0.18 -10.55 1.06
CA LEU A 35 -1.52 -10.16 0.61
C LEU A 35 -2.40 -11.38 0.35
N GLN A 36 -1.87 -12.43 -0.30
CA GLN A 36 -2.60 -13.67 -0.56
C GLN A 36 -2.97 -14.41 0.73
N ALA A 37 -2.09 -14.41 1.73
CA ALA A 37 -2.31 -15.05 3.02
C ALA A 37 -3.46 -14.43 3.83
N THR A 38 -3.87 -13.19 3.50
CA THR A 38 -5.02 -12.53 4.16
C THR A 38 -6.37 -13.11 3.75
N GLY A 39 -6.42 -13.88 2.66
CA GLY A 39 -7.67 -14.49 2.17
C GLY A 39 -8.63 -13.53 1.45
N TRP A 40 -8.31 -12.24 1.35
CA TRP A 40 -9.10 -11.31 0.55
C TRP A 40 -8.93 -11.60 -0.95
N PRO A 41 -10.01 -11.58 -1.76
CA PRO A 41 -9.92 -11.76 -3.21
C PRO A 41 -9.34 -10.49 -3.84
N LEU A 42 -8.00 -10.40 -3.88
CA LEU A 42 -7.27 -9.26 -4.41
C LEU A 42 -6.71 -9.56 -5.80
N ASP A 43 -6.92 -8.62 -6.72
CA ASP A 43 -6.19 -8.53 -7.98
C ASP A 43 -5.02 -7.57 -7.76
N ILE A 44 -3.80 -8.12 -7.62
CA ILE A 44 -2.60 -7.40 -7.22
C ILE A 44 -1.78 -7.06 -8.46
N PHE A 45 -1.41 -5.79 -8.61
CA PHE A 45 -0.58 -5.33 -9.72
C PHE A 45 0.36 -4.22 -9.26
N ARG A 46 1.54 -4.17 -9.87
CA ARG A 46 2.52 -3.12 -9.59
C ARG A 46 2.38 -1.96 -10.58
N GLY A 47 2.59 -0.74 -10.11
CA GLY A 47 2.38 0.47 -10.91
C GLY A 47 3.12 0.51 -12.25
N ASP A 48 4.34 -0.03 -12.33
CA ASP A 48 5.11 -0.12 -13.58
C ASP A 48 4.65 -1.23 -14.53
N GLU A 49 4.01 -2.29 -14.04
CA GLU A 49 3.41 -3.33 -14.90
C GLU A 49 2.25 -2.74 -15.71
N VAL A 50 1.47 -1.86 -15.08
CA VAL A 50 0.36 -1.13 -15.69
C VAL A 50 0.86 -0.14 -16.75
N MET A 51 1.92 0.61 -16.46
CA MET A 51 2.46 1.60 -17.41
C MET A 51 3.17 0.96 -18.61
N ARG A 52 3.71 -0.26 -18.46
CA ARG A 52 4.39 -1.00 -19.53
C ARG A 52 3.44 -1.69 -20.51
N SER A 53 2.16 -1.82 -20.18
CA SER A 53 1.20 -2.55 -21.04
C SER A 53 0.74 -1.77 -22.28
N GLY A 54 1.36 -0.62 -22.59
CA GLY A 54 0.97 0.21 -23.74
C GLY A 54 -0.33 0.99 -23.54
N MET A 55 -0.77 1.17 -22.29
CA MET A 55 -1.94 1.97 -21.96
C MET A 55 -1.77 3.42 -22.38
N SER A 56 -2.86 4.01 -22.86
CA SER A 56 -2.95 5.44 -23.08
C SER A 56 -2.84 6.21 -21.76
N LEU A 57 -2.46 7.48 -21.84
CA LEU A 57 -2.26 8.35 -20.68
C LEU A 57 -3.55 8.53 -19.86
N ASP A 58 -4.70 8.54 -20.54
CA ASP A 58 -6.04 8.62 -19.94
C ASP A 58 -6.43 7.33 -19.20
N GLU A 59 -6.09 6.17 -19.77
CA GLU A 59 -6.25 4.89 -19.09
C GLU A 59 -5.38 4.88 -17.83
N GLY A 60 -4.10 5.23 -17.95
CA GLY A 60 -3.16 5.33 -16.81
C GLY A 60 -3.69 6.18 -15.65
N GLN A 61 -4.30 7.33 -15.94
CA GLN A 61 -4.94 8.17 -14.91
C GLN A 61 -6.15 7.48 -14.27
N LEU A 62 -6.99 6.79 -15.04
CA LEU A 62 -8.11 6.03 -14.50
C LEU A 62 -7.63 4.89 -13.57
N TRP A 63 -6.49 4.26 -13.88
CA TRP A 63 -5.85 3.27 -12.98
C TRP A 63 -5.26 3.90 -11.73
N LEU A 64 -4.81 5.15 -11.81
CA LEU A 64 -4.43 5.92 -10.64
C LEU A 64 -5.62 6.37 -9.78
N GLN A 65 -6.86 6.29 -10.27
CA GLN A 65 -8.03 6.78 -9.52
C GLN A 65 -8.94 5.67 -8.99
N THR A 66 -8.87 4.46 -9.54
CA THR A 66 -9.93 3.45 -9.34
C THR A 66 -9.60 2.18 -8.53
N PRO A 67 -8.38 1.90 -8.02
CA PRO A 67 -8.18 0.71 -7.21
C PRO A 67 -8.82 0.88 -5.83
N HIS A 68 -9.20 -0.24 -5.25
CA HIS A 68 -9.87 -0.30 -3.96
C HIS A 68 -8.89 -0.18 -2.79
N LEU A 69 -7.62 -0.45 -3.06
CA LEU A 69 -6.52 -0.44 -2.11
C LEU A 69 -5.24 -0.02 -2.81
N VAL A 70 -4.42 0.75 -2.09
CA VAL A 70 -3.07 1.13 -2.51
C VAL A 70 -2.08 0.72 -1.42
N LEU A 71 -1.04 -0.02 -1.79
CA LEU A 71 0.15 -0.19 -0.98
C LEU A 71 1.28 0.63 -1.59
N ALA A 72 1.89 1.53 -0.83
CA ALA A 72 2.97 2.38 -1.33
C ALA A 72 4.23 2.27 -0.47
N ASP A 73 5.32 1.75 -1.04
CA ASP A 73 6.62 1.67 -0.37
C ASP A 73 7.39 2.98 -0.52
N VAL A 74 7.47 3.74 0.58
CA VAL A 74 8.09 5.06 0.65
C VAL A 74 9.51 5.03 1.22
N THR A 75 10.06 3.85 1.50
CA THR A 75 11.37 3.65 2.19
C THR A 75 12.50 4.47 1.57
N THR A 76 12.52 4.65 0.25
CA THR A 76 13.61 5.39 -0.44
C THR A 76 13.23 6.79 -0.86
N GLN A 77 12.01 7.25 -0.53
CA GLN A 77 11.43 8.50 -1.03
C GLN A 77 11.54 8.64 -2.55
N HIS A 78 11.36 7.53 -3.28
CA HIS A 78 11.47 7.50 -4.73
C HIS A 78 10.48 8.48 -5.36
N SER A 79 10.97 9.41 -6.18
CA SER A 79 10.16 10.52 -6.72
C SER A 79 8.94 10.04 -7.49
N GLY A 80 9.04 8.95 -8.26
CA GLY A 80 7.90 8.37 -8.97
C GLY A 80 6.82 7.84 -8.02
N VAL A 81 7.20 7.20 -6.92
CA VAL A 81 6.22 6.70 -5.93
C VAL A 81 5.54 7.87 -5.23
N ILE A 82 6.32 8.87 -4.82
CA ILE A 82 5.79 10.07 -4.15
C ILE A 82 4.87 10.86 -5.06
N HIS A 83 5.22 10.98 -6.35
CA HIS A 83 4.39 11.63 -7.36
C HIS A 83 3.05 10.91 -7.51
N ASP A 84 3.07 9.60 -7.73
CA ASP A 84 1.84 8.82 -7.96
C ASP A 84 0.96 8.78 -6.71
N LEU A 85 1.56 8.71 -5.52
CA LEU A 85 0.85 8.82 -4.25
C LEU A 85 0.20 10.20 -4.07
N ALA A 86 0.89 11.28 -4.45
CA ALA A 86 0.38 12.65 -4.35
C ALA A 86 -0.81 12.91 -5.28
N LEU A 87 -0.90 12.23 -6.42
CA LEU A 87 -2.06 12.32 -7.32
C LEU A 87 -3.31 11.65 -6.75
N ARG A 88 -3.16 10.89 -5.65
CA ARG A 88 -4.18 10.00 -5.08
C ARG A 88 -4.62 10.41 -3.67
N ASP A 89 -4.47 11.68 -3.34
CA ASP A 89 -4.76 12.23 -2.00
C ASP A 89 -6.17 11.88 -1.50
N PHE A 90 -7.16 11.83 -2.40
CA PHE A 90 -8.54 11.48 -2.10
C PHE A 90 -8.77 10.00 -1.69
N LEU A 91 -7.76 9.13 -1.80
CA LEU A 91 -7.81 7.71 -1.42
C LEU A 91 -6.97 7.42 -0.17
N ALA A 92 -6.68 8.44 0.64
CA ALA A 92 -5.90 8.29 1.87
C ALA A 92 -6.48 7.23 2.82
N ASP A 93 -7.80 7.09 2.89
CA ASP A 93 -8.51 6.11 3.72
C ASP A 93 -8.29 4.65 3.27
N ARG A 94 -7.91 4.46 2.01
CA ARG A 94 -7.66 3.16 1.35
C ARG A 94 -6.20 2.96 0.97
N THR A 95 -5.31 3.79 1.51
CA THR A 95 -3.87 3.71 1.24
C THR A 95 -3.13 3.27 2.48
N ILE A 96 -2.26 2.27 2.31
CA ILE A 96 -1.32 1.78 3.31
C ILE A 96 0.09 2.09 2.82
N LEU A 97 0.84 2.83 3.62
CA LEU A 97 2.26 3.07 3.39
C LEU A 97 3.08 1.91 3.98
N LEU A 98 4.12 1.52 3.26
CA LEU A 98 5.18 0.65 3.75
C LEU A 98 6.45 1.48 3.90
N SER A 99 7.12 1.35 5.04
CA SER A 99 8.41 2.00 5.26
C SER A 99 9.30 1.14 6.16
N GLN A 100 10.62 1.29 6.05
CA GLN A 100 11.56 0.65 6.99
C GLN A 100 11.90 1.54 8.18
N ASP A 101 11.76 2.87 8.01
CA ASP A 101 11.89 3.83 9.09
C ASP A 101 10.78 4.89 8.99
N ALA A 102 10.33 5.41 10.14
CA ALA A 102 9.37 6.50 10.19
C ALA A 102 9.94 7.81 9.61
N VAL A 103 11.27 7.99 9.62
CA VAL A 103 11.92 9.19 9.04
C VAL A 103 11.79 9.26 7.52
N ASP A 104 11.58 8.12 6.86
CA ASP A 104 11.43 8.07 5.40
C ASP A 104 10.06 8.59 4.96
N ILE A 105 9.08 8.66 5.86
CA ILE A 105 7.70 9.07 5.56
C ILE A 105 7.64 10.61 5.39
N PRO A 106 7.30 11.12 4.20
CA PRO A 106 7.17 12.55 3.98
C PRO A 106 6.09 13.15 4.88
N ALA A 107 6.32 14.37 5.38
CA ALA A 107 5.43 15.04 6.34
C ALA A 107 3.95 15.04 5.93
N ARG A 108 3.67 15.21 4.63
CA ARG A 108 2.31 15.24 4.07
C ARG A 108 1.54 13.92 4.16
N PHE A 109 2.21 12.78 4.34
CA PHE A 109 1.58 11.46 4.39
C PHE A 109 1.64 10.83 5.78
N ARG A 110 2.04 11.58 6.82
CA ARG A 110 2.20 11.04 8.18
C ARG A 110 0.91 10.51 8.80
N ASP A 111 -0.24 11.04 8.37
CA ASP A 111 -1.55 10.63 8.87
C ASP A 111 -2.08 9.39 8.15
N TYR A 112 -1.36 8.87 7.14
CA TYR A 112 -1.76 7.67 6.42
C TYR A 112 -1.48 6.44 7.27
N ARG A 113 -2.28 5.38 7.04
CA ARG A 113 -1.99 4.06 7.62
C ARG A 113 -0.60 3.64 7.17
N THR A 114 0.24 3.27 8.12
CA THR A 114 1.64 2.96 7.85
C THR A 114 2.01 1.67 8.55
N ILE A 115 2.66 0.77 7.83
CA ILE A 115 3.32 -0.40 8.38
C ILE A 115 4.83 -0.18 8.31
N LEU A 116 5.46 -0.17 9.47
CA LEU A 116 6.92 -0.21 9.56
C LEU A 116 7.36 -1.68 9.50
N TYR A 117 8.19 -2.03 8.51
CA TYR A 117 8.61 -3.40 8.31
C TYR A 117 10.13 -3.56 8.31
N SER A 118 10.61 -4.74 8.71
CA SER A 118 12.01 -5.12 8.61
C SER A 118 12.11 -6.55 8.09
N PHE A 119 13.32 -6.96 7.66
CA PHE A 119 13.56 -8.33 7.16
C PHE A 119 13.88 -9.34 8.27
N THR A 120 13.68 -8.96 9.53
CA THR A 120 13.75 -9.90 10.64
C THR A 120 12.49 -10.79 10.64
N GLU A 121 12.58 -11.98 11.22
CA GLU A 121 11.42 -12.88 11.34
C GLU A 121 10.23 -12.18 12.03
N THR A 122 10.49 -11.44 13.11
CA THR A 122 9.48 -10.67 13.83
C THR A 122 8.93 -9.51 13.00
N GLY A 123 9.78 -8.84 12.22
CA GLY A 123 9.36 -7.77 11.30
C GLY A 123 8.46 -8.26 10.17
N ILE A 124 8.75 -9.44 9.63
CA ILE A 124 7.92 -10.08 8.61
C ILE A 124 6.59 -10.52 9.22
N ALA A 125 6.60 -11.18 10.39
CA ALA A 125 5.38 -11.55 11.08
C ALA A 125 4.49 -10.33 11.39
N HIS A 126 5.10 -9.22 11.82
CA HIS A 126 4.40 -7.95 12.03
C HIS A 126 3.76 -7.42 10.75
N LEU A 127 4.50 -7.40 9.63
CA LEU A 127 3.97 -6.98 8.33
C LEU A 127 2.72 -7.77 7.94
N HIS A 128 2.76 -9.10 8.07
CA HIS A 128 1.60 -9.96 7.78
C HIS A 128 0.40 -9.62 8.67
N GLN A 129 0.60 -9.50 9.98
CA GLN A 129 -0.48 -9.18 10.92
C GLN A 129 -1.08 -7.79 10.67
N ALA A 130 -0.23 -6.78 10.42
CA ALA A 130 -0.67 -5.42 10.18
C ALA A 130 -1.42 -5.28 8.84
N LEU A 131 -0.98 -6.00 7.80
CA LEU A 131 -1.71 -6.08 6.53
C LEU A 131 -3.10 -6.68 6.72
N ASP A 132 -3.22 -7.83 7.40
CA ASP A 132 -4.54 -8.44 7.66
C ASP A 132 -5.48 -7.48 8.40
N GLN A 133 -4.97 -6.83 9.45
CA GLN A 133 -5.75 -5.88 10.22
C GLN A 133 -6.21 -4.68 9.39
N HIS A 134 -5.31 -4.04 8.65
CA HIS A 134 -5.67 -2.88 7.83
C HIS A 134 -6.63 -3.24 6.69
N LEU A 135 -6.49 -4.41 6.08
CA LEU A 135 -7.44 -4.87 5.05
C LEU A 135 -8.82 -5.11 5.64
N ARG A 136 -8.90 -5.66 6.86
CA ARG A 136 -10.16 -5.79 7.59
C ARG A 136 -10.77 -4.41 7.86
N ASP A 137 -10.00 -3.46 8.38
CA ASP A 137 -10.49 -2.12 8.68
C ASP A 137 -10.98 -1.37 7.43
N ILE A 138 -10.37 -1.60 6.26
CA ILE A 138 -10.71 -0.95 5.00
C ILE A 138 -11.94 -1.61 4.34
N PHE A 139 -12.02 -2.94 4.32
CA PHE A 139 -13.04 -3.68 3.56
C PHE A 139 -14.23 -4.16 4.39
N ASP A 140 -14.09 -4.24 5.70
CA ASP A 140 -15.14 -4.59 6.64
C ASP A 140 -15.07 -3.65 7.86
N PRO A 141 -15.29 -2.33 7.65
CA PRO A 141 -15.22 -1.38 8.74
C PRO A 141 -16.29 -1.71 9.78
N ALA A 142 -15.89 -1.85 11.04
CA ALA A 142 -16.82 -2.06 12.13
C ALA A 142 -17.92 -0.98 12.10
N PRO A 143 -19.20 -1.33 12.32
CA PRO A 143 -20.27 -0.36 12.32
C PRO A 143 -19.96 0.72 13.37
N LEU A 144 -20.00 1.99 12.95
CA LEU A 144 -19.88 3.14 13.82
C LEU A 144 -20.89 2.97 14.96
N THR A 145 -20.41 2.70 16.17
CA THR A 145 -21.26 2.69 17.35
C THR A 145 -21.68 4.13 17.58
N SER A 146 -22.93 4.44 17.23
CA SER A 146 -23.55 5.71 17.58
C SER A 146 -23.71 5.75 19.10
N SER A 147 -22.72 6.31 19.80
CA SER A 147 -22.88 6.75 21.18
C SER A 147 -23.78 7.98 21.18
N THR A 148 -25.08 7.75 20.99
CA THR A 148 -26.12 8.72 21.34
C THR A 148 -26.24 8.70 22.85
N SER A 149 -25.36 9.41 23.57
CA SER A 149 -25.67 9.86 24.92
C SER A 149 -26.53 11.12 24.81
N CYS A 150 -27.80 10.93 24.46
CA CYS A 150 -28.82 11.90 24.83
C CYS A 150 -29.17 11.56 26.29
N GLY A 151 -28.59 12.31 27.23
CA GLY A 151 -28.77 12.11 28.66
C GLY A 151 -28.95 13.47 29.33
N GLU A 152 -30.24 13.81 29.50
CA GLU A 152 -30.89 14.65 30.52
C GLU A 152 -30.44 16.12 30.73
#